data_AF-A0A962WXY8-F1
#
_entry.id   AF-A0A962WXY8-F1
#
_cell.length_a   1.000
_cell.length_b   1.000
_cell.length_c   1.000
_cell.angle_alpha   90.00
_cell.angle_beta   90.00
_cell.angle_gamma   90.00
#
_symmetry.space_group_name_H-M   'P 1'
#
loop_
_entity.id
_entity.type
_entity.pdbx_description
1 polymer ?
#
loop_
_entity_poly.entity_id
_entity_poly.type
_entity_poly.pdbx_seq_one_letter_code
_entity_poly.pdbx_strand_id
1 'polypeptide(L)'
;ELGDLEAVQEAKEFNIPVLAKLVDEGWDIVGPVPSCVLMFKQELPLMFPDDKDVAKVQAAIYDPFEYLMLRNKHGKLKTDFKNKLGKIAYHASCHLRVQKIGLKTRDLLNMVPDTEIDTIERCSGHDGTYAVKSEYHDISVKICRPVVNRVKKGEVDHYSSDCPMAGQQIGNGLKDGTEPEHPMSLLRQAYGI
;
A
#
# COMPACT_ATOMS: atom_id res chain seq x y z
N GLU A 1 -4.52 -11.64 -11.69
CA GLU A 1 -5.93 -11.53 -12.10
C GLU A 1 -6.45 -12.87 -12.60
N LEU A 2 -7.65 -13.28 -12.18
CA LEU A 2 -8.28 -14.52 -12.65
C LEU A 2 -8.95 -14.37 -14.03
N GLY A 3 -8.99 -13.14 -14.56
CA GLY A 3 -9.56 -12.83 -15.88
C GLY A 3 -11.09 -12.78 -15.91
N ASP A 4 -11.75 -12.76 -14.74
CA ASP A 4 -13.20 -12.70 -14.61
C ASP A 4 -13.70 -11.26 -14.78
N LEU A 5 -13.86 -10.83 -16.03
CA LEU A 5 -14.27 -9.47 -16.38
C LEU A 5 -15.73 -9.18 -16.01
N GLU A 6 -16.59 -10.21 -15.97
CA GLU A 6 -17.99 -10.07 -15.58
C GLU A 6 -18.09 -9.70 -14.09
N ALA A 7 -17.37 -10.42 -13.21
CA ALA A 7 -17.31 -10.10 -11.80
C ALA A 7 -16.69 -8.71 -11.54
N VAL A 8 -15.68 -8.31 -12.33
CA VAL A 8 -15.11 -6.95 -12.25
C VAL A 8 -16.16 -5.90 -12.62
N GLN A 9 -16.95 -6.12 -13.68
CA GLN A 9 -18.02 -5.21 -14.07
C GLN A 9 -19.10 -5.11 -13.00
N GLU A 10 -19.55 -6.23 -12.43
CA GLU A 10 -20.53 -6.23 -11.33
C GLU A 10 -20.03 -5.47 -10.11
N ALA A 11 -18.77 -5.69 -9.71
CA ALA A 11 -18.14 -4.96 -8.62
C ALA A 11 -18.02 -3.45 -8.95
N LYS A 12 -17.72 -3.10 -10.20
CA LYS A 12 -17.70 -1.71 -10.66
C LYS A 12 -19.08 -1.06 -10.54
N GLU A 13 -20.14 -1.72 -10.99
CA GLU A 13 -21.50 -1.16 -10.93
C GLU A 13 -22.02 -1.00 -9.49
N PHE A 14 -21.51 -1.81 -8.57
CA PHE A 14 -21.81 -1.63 -7.14
C PHE A 14 -21.03 -0.45 -6.53
N ASN A 15 -19.71 -0.35 -6.79
CA ASN A 15 -18.84 0.59 -6.07
C ASN A 15 -18.82 2.00 -6.67
N ILE A 16 -18.71 2.12 -8.00
CA ILE A 16 -18.49 3.43 -8.66
C ILE A 16 -19.61 4.44 -8.37
N PRO A 17 -20.92 4.10 -8.41
CA PRO A 17 -21.96 5.08 -8.14
C PRO A 17 -21.89 5.67 -6.72
N VAL A 18 -21.53 4.86 -5.74
CA VAL A 18 -21.37 5.30 -4.33
C VAL A 18 -20.17 6.23 -4.20
N LEU A 19 -19.03 5.85 -4.79
CA LEU A 19 -17.80 6.65 -4.75
C LEU A 19 -17.95 7.96 -5.53
N ALA A 20 -18.55 7.92 -6.72
CA ALA A 20 -18.81 9.09 -7.55
C ALA A 20 -19.68 10.12 -6.83
N LYS A 21 -20.72 9.66 -6.10
CA LYS A 21 -21.54 10.53 -5.27
C LYS A 21 -20.74 11.23 -4.17
N LEU A 22 -19.83 10.52 -3.49
CA LEU A 22 -18.95 11.13 -2.49
C LEU A 22 -18.03 12.20 -3.10
N VAL A 23 -17.54 11.97 -4.32
CA VAL A 23 -16.76 12.97 -5.05
C VAL A 23 -17.60 14.19 -5.41
N ASP A 24 -18.85 14.00 -5.84
CA ASP A 24 -19.78 15.10 -6.13
C ASP A 24 -20.12 15.93 -4.88
N GLU A 25 -20.08 15.30 -3.70
CA GLU A 25 -20.20 15.97 -2.39
C GLU A 25 -18.92 16.69 -1.95
N GLY A 26 -17.83 16.58 -2.73
CA GLY A 26 -16.56 17.28 -2.50
C GLY A 26 -15.53 16.50 -1.68
N TRP A 27 -15.70 15.19 -1.52
CA TRP A 27 -14.75 14.34 -0.78
C TRP A 27 -13.63 13.80 -1.67
N ASP A 28 -12.41 13.83 -1.14
CA ASP A 28 -11.32 12.99 -1.63
C ASP A 28 -11.46 11.57 -1.02
N ILE A 29 -11.16 10.54 -1.81
CA ILE A 29 -11.22 9.14 -1.39
C ILE A 29 -9.81 8.64 -1.11
N VAL A 30 -9.60 8.01 0.06
CA VAL A 30 -8.32 7.41 0.42
C VAL A 30 -8.49 5.91 0.62
N GLY A 31 -7.80 5.11 -0.17
CA GLY A 31 -7.77 3.65 -0.05
C GLY A 31 -6.55 3.18 0.73
N PRO A 32 -6.68 2.54 1.90
CA PRO A 32 -5.52 2.15 2.71
C PRO A 32 -4.71 0.98 2.15
N VAL A 33 -5.26 0.27 1.15
CA VAL A 33 -4.60 -0.88 0.54
C VAL A 33 -4.25 -0.56 -0.92
N PRO A 34 -2.97 -0.68 -1.33
CA PRO A 34 -2.53 -0.27 -2.66
C PRO A 34 -3.23 -0.98 -3.82
N SER A 35 -3.67 -2.24 -3.65
CA SER A 35 -4.44 -2.96 -4.67
C SER A 35 -5.78 -2.29 -4.97
N CYS A 36 -6.47 -1.80 -3.95
CA CYS A 36 -7.75 -1.12 -4.10
C CYS A 36 -7.56 0.21 -4.82
N VAL A 37 -6.55 0.99 -4.41
CA VAL A 37 -6.24 2.26 -5.09
C VAL A 37 -5.89 2.02 -6.56
N LEU A 38 -5.02 1.04 -6.85
CA LEU A 38 -4.66 0.69 -8.22
C LEU A 38 -5.89 0.32 -9.07
N MET A 39 -6.82 -0.46 -8.52
CA MET A 39 -8.05 -0.86 -9.21
C MET A 39 -8.86 0.34 -9.71
N PHE A 40 -9.14 1.30 -8.83
CA PHE A 40 -9.92 2.49 -9.20
C PHE A 40 -9.11 3.53 -9.98
N LYS A 41 -7.80 3.61 -9.75
CA LYS A 41 -6.93 4.64 -10.35
C LYS A 41 -6.41 4.27 -11.74
N GLN A 42 -6.30 2.97 -12.06
CA GLN A 42 -5.75 2.51 -13.33
C GLN A 42 -6.54 1.38 -13.98
N GLU A 43 -6.87 0.30 -13.26
CA GLU A 43 -7.47 -0.89 -13.89
C GLU A 43 -8.88 -0.63 -14.44
N LEU A 44 -9.81 -0.11 -13.63
CA LEU A 44 -11.15 0.23 -14.10
C LEU A 44 -11.13 1.30 -15.21
N PRO A 45 -10.35 2.40 -15.11
CA PRO A 45 -10.18 3.33 -16.22
C PRO A 45 -9.67 2.70 -17.53
N LEU A 46 -8.82 1.67 -17.46
CA LEU A 46 -8.36 0.96 -18.65
C LEU A 46 -9.46 0.09 -19.28
N MET A 47 -10.31 -0.53 -18.45
CA MET A 47 -11.40 -1.40 -18.92
C MET A 47 -12.65 -0.62 -19.35
N PHE A 48 -12.92 0.53 -18.72
CA PHE A 48 -14.11 1.35 -18.92
C PHE A 48 -13.75 2.83 -19.20
N PRO A 49 -12.98 3.12 -20.26
CA PRO A 49 -12.41 4.45 -20.51
C PRO A 49 -13.44 5.54 -20.78
N ASP A 50 -14.63 5.17 -21.28
CA ASP A 50 -15.70 6.11 -21.62
C ASP A 50 -16.68 6.38 -20.47
N ASP A 51 -16.53 5.69 -19.33
CA ASP A 51 -17.39 5.87 -18.16
C ASP A 51 -16.95 7.11 -17.36
N LYS A 52 -17.82 8.12 -17.33
CA LYS A 52 -17.55 9.41 -16.69
C LYS A 52 -17.42 9.30 -15.17
N ASP A 53 -18.16 8.40 -14.53
CA ASP A 53 -18.08 8.22 -13.08
C ASP A 53 -16.82 7.43 -12.70
N VAL A 54 -16.37 6.50 -13.53
CA VAL A 54 -15.04 5.88 -13.39
C VAL A 54 -13.94 6.94 -13.47
N ALA A 55 -13.97 7.81 -14.49
CA ALA A 55 -13.00 8.90 -14.62
C ALA A 55 -13.05 9.90 -13.46
N LYS A 56 -14.25 10.18 -12.94
CA LYS A 56 -14.45 11.03 -11.76
C LYS A 56 -13.79 10.44 -10.52
N VAL A 57 -14.05 9.15 -10.22
CA VAL A 57 -13.44 8.45 -9.08
C VAL A 57 -11.92 8.34 -9.24
N GLN A 58 -11.43 8.04 -10.45
CA GLN A 58 -10.01 8.00 -10.76
C GLN A 58 -9.28 9.29 -10.36
N ALA A 59 -9.90 10.45 -10.61
CA ALA A 59 -9.31 11.76 -10.31
C ALA A 59 -9.32 12.12 -8.82
N ALA A 60 -10.12 11.42 -8.01
CA ALA A 60 -10.33 11.74 -6.59
C ALA A 60 -9.91 10.63 -5.62
N ILE A 61 -9.31 9.53 -6.11
CA ILE A 61 -8.80 8.46 -5.26
C ILE A 61 -7.28 8.51 -5.09
N TYR A 62 -6.84 8.32 -3.86
CA TYR A 62 -5.45 8.45 -3.45
C TYR A 62 -4.98 7.29 -2.58
N ASP A 63 -3.70 6.99 -2.69
CA ASP A 63 -2.96 6.29 -1.65
C ASP A 63 -2.84 7.20 -0.39
N PRO A 64 -2.83 6.67 0.85
CA PRO A 64 -2.81 7.50 2.04
C PRO A 64 -1.56 8.40 2.10
N PHE A 65 -0.40 7.88 1.72
CA PHE A 65 0.86 8.62 1.80
C PHE A 65 1.03 9.57 0.61
N GLU A 66 0.50 9.24 -0.57
CA GLU A 66 0.32 10.21 -1.65
C GLU A 66 -0.53 11.41 -1.17
N TYR A 67 -1.67 11.14 -0.54
CA TYR A 67 -2.56 12.17 -0.05
C TYR A 67 -1.89 13.04 1.03
N LEU A 68 -1.26 12.42 2.04
CA LEU A 68 -0.57 13.14 3.10
C LEU A 68 0.59 13.99 2.56
N MET A 69 1.34 13.50 1.58
CA MET A 69 2.41 14.28 0.93
C MET A 69 1.85 15.44 0.09
N LEU A 70 0.68 15.28 -0.52
CA LEU A 70 -0.04 16.40 -1.14
C LEU A 70 -0.44 17.45 -0.10
N ARG A 71 -0.99 17.03 1.05
CA ARG A 71 -1.31 17.96 2.15
C ARG A 71 -0.07 18.67 2.68
N ASN A 72 1.06 17.97 2.79
CA ASN A 72 2.35 18.52 3.19
C ASN A 72 2.82 19.62 2.23
N LYS A 73 2.72 19.39 0.91
CA LYS A 73 3.05 20.39 -0.11
C LYS A 73 2.28 21.71 0.06
N HIS A 74 1.06 21.65 0.60
CA HIS A 74 0.23 22.81 0.88
C HIS A 74 0.34 23.34 2.32
N GLY A 75 1.33 22.88 3.10
CA GLY A 75 1.53 23.29 4.50
C GLY A 75 0.37 22.87 5.42
N LYS A 76 -0.37 21.82 5.06
CA LYS A 76 -1.52 21.31 5.82
C LYS A 76 -1.21 20.05 6.62
N LEU A 77 -0.01 19.49 6.46
CA LEU A 77 0.46 18.38 7.29
C LEU A 77 1.27 18.93 8.46
N LYS A 78 0.94 18.50 9.68
CA LYS A 78 1.74 18.78 10.86
C LYS A 78 3.00 17.90 10.82
N THR A 79 4.16 18.47 11.06
CA THR A 79 5.45 17.73 11.03
C THR A 79 6.16 17.79 12.37
N ASP A 80 5.46 18.17 13.43
CA ASP A 80 5.95 18.27 14.80
C ASP A 80 5.88 16.91 15.51
N PHE A 81 6.48 15.89 14.89
CA PHE A 81 6.56 14.53 15.44
C PHE A 81 7.17 14.52 16.85
N LYS A 82 6.61 13.68 17.72
CA LYS A 82 7.00 13.57 19.15
C LYS A 82 7.98 12.44 19.41
N ASN A 83 7.90 11.39 18.61
CA ASN A 83 8.72 10.19 18.75
C ASN A 83 9.54 9.97 17.48
N LYS A 84 10.72 9.35 17.65
CA LYS A 84 11.50 8.78 16.55
C LYS A 84 11.02 7.37 16.22
N LEU A 85 11.32 6.91 14.99
CA LEU A 85 11.01 5.55 14.56
C LEU A 85 12.26 4.66 14.43
N GLY A 86 13.47 5.22 14.46
CA GLY A 86 14.68 4.40 14.29
C GLY A 86 14.77 3.77 12.91
N LYS A 87 15.22 2.53 12.83
CA LYS A 87 15.46 1.83 11.57
C LYS A 87 14.26 1.00 11.15
N ILE A 88 13.77 1.21 9.92
CA ILE A 88 12.60 0.52 9.37
C ILE A 88 13.00 -0.25 8.12
N ALA A 89 12.74 -1.56 8.10
CA ALA A 89 12.70 -2.33 6.86
C ALA A 89 11.32 -2.15 6.22
N TYR A 90 11.25 -1.38 5.14
CA TYR A 90 9.99 -1.03 4.47
C TYR A 90 9.86 -1.75 3.13
N HIS A 91 8.90 -2.65 3.02
CA HIS A 91 8.57 -3.33 1.77
C HIS A 91 7.58 -2.51 0.94
N ALA A 92 8.06 -1.95 -0.18
CA ALA A 92 7.26 -1.22 -1.13
C ALA A 92 6.51 -2.20 -2.06
N SER A 93 5.23 -2.38 -1.81
CA SER A 93 4.41 -3.39 -2.50
C SER A 93 4.29 -3.16 -4.01
N CYS A 94 4.08 -4.22 -4.79
CA CYS A 94 3.99 -4.13 -6.25
C CYS A 94 2.89 -3.19 -6.73
N HIS A 95 1.68 -3.28 -6.17
CA HIS A 95 0.57 -2.41 -6.56
C HIS A 95 0.76 -0.95 -6.14
N LEU A 96 1.58 -0.66 -5.11
CA LEU A 96 1.99 0.71 -4.83
C LEU A 96 2.94 1.22 -5.93
N ARG A 97 3.95 0.42 -6.29
CA ARG A 97 4.96 0.81 -7.28
C ARG A 97 4.39 1.01 -8.68
N VAL A 98 3.44 0.17 -9.10
CA VAL A 98 2.78 0.28 -10.42
C VAL A 98 1.97 1.57 -10.57
N GLN A 99 1.48 2.15 -9.46
CA GLN A 99 0.78 3.44 -9.49
C GLN A 99 1.68 4.62 -9.93
N LYS A 100 3.01 4.45 -9.95
CA LYS A 100 3.99 5.48 -10.36
C LYS A 100 3.90 6.80 -9.57
N ILE A 101 3.38 6.73 -8.35
CA ILE A 101 3.30 7.88 -7.42
C ILE A 101 4.63 8.14 -6.69
N GLY A 102 5.64 7.28 -6.86
CA GLY A 102 6.90 7.31 -6.12
C GLY A 102 6.79 6.69 -4.72
N LEU A 103 7.87 6.72 -3.95
CA LEU A 103 7.93 6.10 -2.61
C LEU A 103 7.41 7.05 -1.52
N LYS A 104 6.15 7.48 -1.63
CA LYS A 104 5.56 8.51 -0.74
C LYS A 104 5.52 8.09 0.72
N THR A 105 5.31 6.81 1.00
CA THR A 105 5.42 6.25 2.34
C THR A 105 6.81 6.45 2.93
N ARG A 106 7.86 6.07 2.19
CA ARG A 106 9.26 6.27 2.60
C ARG A 106 9.55 7.75 2.81
N ASP A 107 9.15 8.59 1.85
CA ASP A 107 9.42 10.03 1.90
C ASP A 107 8.80 10.66 3.15
N LEU A 108 7.56 10.29 3.50
CA LEU A 108 6.90 10.80 4.68
C LEU A 108 7.52 10.29 5.98
N LEU A 109 7.81 8.98 6.07
CA LEU A 109 8.43 8.42 7.27
C LEU A 109 9.84 8.99 7.51
N ASN A 110 10.60 9.30 6.46
CA ASN A 110 11.89 9.99 6.55
C ASN A 110 11.80 11.43 7.08
N MET A 111 10.60 12.04 7.13
CA MET A 111 10.42 13.35 7.77
C MET A 111 10.40 13.25 9.29
N VAL A 112 10.21 12.04 9.85
CA VAL A 112 10.28 11.80 11.29
C VAL A 112 11.76 11.84 11.72
N PRO A 113 12.12 12.62 12.76
CA PRO A 113 13.50 12.68 13.23
C PRO A 113 14.07 11.31 13.59
N ASP A 114 15.39 11.15 13.41
CA ASP A 114 16.14 9.93 13.74
C ASP A 114 15.52 8.65 13.15
N THR A 115 15.06 8.73 11.90
CA THR A 115 14.45 7.61 11.17
C THR A 115 15.27 7.27 9.94
N GLU A 116 15.60 5.98 9.77
CA GLU A 116 16.30 5.42 8.62
C GLU A 116 15.43 4.34 7.97
N ILE A 117 15.17 4.46 6.66
CA ILE A 117 14.32 3.51 5.93
C ILE A 117 15.16 2.66 4.96
N ASP A 118 15.23 1.35 5.18
CA ASP A 118 15.67 0.39 4.16
C ASP A 118 14.48 -0.01 3.28
N THR A 119 14.42 0.53 2.06
CA THR A 119 13.34 0.23 1.13
C THR A 119 13.61 -1.06 0.36
N ILE A 120 12.65 -1.99 0.39
CA ILE A 120 12.71 -3.28 -0.30
C ILE A 120 11.70 -3.30 -1.46
N GLU A 121 12.20 -3.16 -2.67
CA GLU A 121 11.40 -3.06 -3.90
C GLU A 121 11.34 -4.39 -4.67
N ARG A 122 10.85 -5.44 -4.02
CA ARG A 122 10.79 -6.79 -4.60
C ARG A 122 9.45 -7.43 -4.28
N CYS A 123 8.95 -8.26 -5.21
CA CYS A 123 7.70 -8.99 -5.01
C CYS A 123 7.77 -9.87 -3.74
N SER A 124 6.74 -9.79 -2.89
CA SER A 124 6.55 -10.67 -1.74
C SER A 124 6.12 -12.09 -2.13
N GLY A 125 5.77 -12.32 -3.40
CA GLY A 125 5.21 -13.59 -3.88
C GLY A 125 3.75 -13.82 -3.45
N HIS A 126 3.10 -12.88 -2.77
CA HIS A 126 1.75 -13.08 -2.25
C HIS A 126 0.70 -13.28 -3.37
N ASP A 127 0.64 -12.39 -4.36
CA ASP A 127 -0.20 -12.52 -5.57
C ASP A 127 -1.66 -13.03 -5.31
N GLY A 128 -2.29 -12.50 -4.25
CA GLY A 128 -3.66 -12.84 -3.86
C GLY A 128 -3.82 -14.32 -3.47
N THR A 129 -4.78 -15.00 -4.10
CA THR A 129 -5.06 -16.41 -3.78
C THR A 129 -3.95 -17.36 -4.23
N TYR A 130 -3.06 -16.93 -5.14
CA TYR A 130 -1.95 -17.74 -5.61
C TYR A 130 -1.08 -18.25 -4.47
N ALA A 131 -0.69 -17.39 -3.51
CA ALA A 131 0.19 -17.78 -2.42
C ALA A 131 -0.40 -18.81 -1.44
N VAL A 132 -1.73 -18.95 -1.39
CA VAL A 132 -2.40 -19.85 -0.44
C VAL A 132 -2.89 -21.14 -1.07
N LYS A 133 -2.84 -21.26 -2.40
CA LYS A 133 -3.11 -22.51 -3.12
C LYS A 133 -1.99 -23.52 -2.85
N SER A 134 -2.34 -24.75 -2.51
CA SER A 134 -1.37 -25.80 -2.15
C SER A 134 -0.40 -26.09 -3.29
N GLU A 135 -0.85 -25.94 -4.54
CA GLU A 135 -0.06 -26.15 -5.76
C GLU A 135 1.05 -25.10 -5.94
N TYR A 136 0.88 -23.90 -5.36
CA TYR A 136 1.74 -22.74 -5.64
C TYR A 136 2.40 -22.16 -4.40
N HIS A 137 1.99 -22.59 -3.20
CA HIS A 137 2.50 -22.07 -1.93
C HIS A 137 4.03 -22.10 -1.84
N ASP A 138 4.65 -23.23 -2.17
CA ASP A 138 6.12 -23.36 -2.11
C ASP A 138 6.84 -22.43 -3.08
N ILE A 139 6.25 -22.17 -4.25
CA ILE A 139 6.77 -21.23 -5.24
C ILE A 139 6.65 -19.80 -4.70
N SER A 140 5.49 -19.43 -4.15
CA SER A 140 5.27 -18.14 -3.50
C SER A 140 6.28 -17.87 -2.38
N VAL A 141 6.50 -18.84 -1.48
CA VAL A 141 7.47 -18.76 -0.39
C VAL A 141 8.90 -18.61 -0.94
N LYS A 142 9.24 -19.32 -2.03
CA LYS A 142 10.54 -19.18 -2.71
C LYS A 142 10.73 -17.77 -3.28
N ILE A 143 9.70 -17.15 -3.86
CA ILE A 143 9.74 -15.77 -4.37
C ILE A 143 9.93 -14.78 -3.21
N CYS A 144 9.26 -15.00 -2.09
CA CYS A 144 9.32 -14.15 -0.89
C CYS A 144 10.71 -14.16 -0.20
N ARG A 145 11.41 -15.30 -0.25
CA ARG A 145 12.66 -15.57 0.50
C ARG A 145 13.71 -14.46 0.46
N PRO A 146 14.00 -13.80 -0.67
CA PRO A 146 15.00 -12.73 -0.70
C PRO A 146 14.55 -11.46 0.05
N VAL A 147 13.24 -11.20 0.11
CA VAL A 147 12.67 -10.10 0.91
C VAL A 147 12.83 -10.42 2.40
N VAL A 148 12.42 -11.62 2.81
CA VAL A 148 12.58 -12.14 4.17
C VAL A 148 14.04 -12.04 4.64
N ASN A 149 14.98 -12.50 3.80
CA ASN A 149 16.41 -12.46 4.13
C ASN A 149 16.94 -11.04 4.31
N ARG A 150 16.39 -10.06 3.60
CA ARG A 150 16.79 -8.65 3.74
C ARG A 150 16.27 -8.06 5.03
N VAL A 151 14.99 -8.32 5.37
CA VAL A 151 14.42 -7.92 6.66
C VAL A 151 15.23 -8.52 7.83
N LYS A 152 15.54 -9.82 7.79
CA LYS A 152 16.34 -10.50 8.83
C LYS A 152 17.73 -9.90 9.05
N LYS A 153 18.40 -9.51 7.97
CA LYS A 153 19.75 -8.93 8.03
C LYS A 153 19.74 -7.46 8.47
N GLY A 154 18.58 -6.81 8.42
CA GLY A 154 18.48 -5.37 8.60
C GLY A 154 18.71 -4.91 10.03
N GLU A 155 18.57 -5.80 11.03
CA GLU A 155 18.59 -5.45 12.47
C GLU A 155 17.75 -4.18 12.72
N VAL A 156 16.49 -4.24 12.32
CA VAL A 156 15.58 -3.10 12.27
C VAL A 156 14.70 -3.03 13.52
N ASP A 157 14.32 -1.82 13.91
CA ASP A 157 13.35 -1.57 14.97
C ASP A 157 11.92 -1.94 14.49
N HIS A 158 11.64 -1.71 13.21
CA HIS A 158 10.33 -2.00 12.62
C HIS A 158 10.43 -2.71 11.26
N TYR A 159 9.47 -3.60 11.03
CA TYR A 159 9.21 -4.19 9.71
C TYR A 159 7.86 -3.68 9.19
N SER A 160 7.81 -3.10 7.99
CA SER A 160 6.63 -2.41 7.47
C SER A 160 6.30 -2.73 6.01
N SER A 161 5.02 -2.63 5.64
CA SER A 161 4.50 -2.80 4.26
C SER A 161 3.15 -2.10 4.11
N ASP A 162 2.92 -1.36 3.02
CA ASP A 162 1.61 -0.73 2.73
C ASP A 162 0.53 -1.76 2.38
N CYS A 163 0.95 -2.95 1.94
CA CYS A 163 0.03 -4.05 1.69
C CYS A 163 0.07 -5.01 2.89
N PRO A 164 -1.02 -5.10 3.67
CA PRO A 164 -1.09 -6.01 4.83
C PRO A 164 -0.84 -7.46 4.42
N MET A 165 -1.41 -7.90 3.30
CA MET A 165 -1.25 -9.28 2.83
C MET A 165 0.19 -9.61 2.42
N ALA A 166 0.87 -8.70 1.72
CA ALA A 166 2.28 -8.85 1.41
C ALA A 166 3.14 -8.82 2.68
N GLY A 167 2.77 -7.96 3.63
CA GLY A 167 3.38 -7.87 4.96
C GLY A 167 3.36 -9.20 5.68
N GLN A 168 2.17 -9.79 5.77
CA GLN A 168 1.92 -11.08 6.44
C GLN A 168 2.67 -12.22 5.75
N GLN A 169 2.72 -12.25 4.41
CA GLN A 169 3.49 -13.25 3.65
C GLN A 169 4.99 -13.23 4.00
N ILE A 170 5.55 -12.03 4.19
CA ILE A 170 6.96 -11.87 4.59
C ILE A 170 7.15 -12.23 6.07
N GLY A 171 6.24 -11.77 6.95
CA GLY A 171 6.24 -12.12 8.39
C GLY A 171 6.21 -13.63 8.64
N ASN A 172 5.35 -14.36 7.92
CA ASN A 172 5.31 -15.82 7.93
C ASN A 172 6.67 -16.47 7.55
N GLY A 173 7.41 -15.83 6.65
CA GLY A 173 8.76 -16.26 6.27
C GLY A 173 9.84 -15.94 7.31
N LEU A 174 9.63 -14.95 8.18
CA LEU A 174 10.57 -14.60 9.25
C LEU A 174 10.68 -15.72 10.29
N LYS A 175 9.56 -16.36 10.64
CA LYS A 175 9.50 -17.48 11.60
C LYS A 175 10.05 -17.13 12.99
N ASP A 176 9.98 -15.86 13.39
CA ASP A 176 10.41 -15.35 14.69
C ASP A 176 9.26 -14.68 15.48
N GLY A 177 8.04 -14.70 14.93
CA GLY A 177 6.85 -14.08 15.53
C GLY A 177 6.73 -12.58 15.26
N THR A 178 7.64 -12.00 14.48
CA THR A 178 7.57 -10.58 14.08
C THR A 178 6.42 -10.37 13.10
N GLU A 179 5.57 -9.39 13.41
CA GLU A 179 4.45 -8.98 12.57
C GLU A 179 4.77 -7.68 11.81
N PRO A 180 4.26 -7.50 10.58
CA PRO A 180 4.38 -6.23 9.87
C PRO A 180 3.58 -5.13 10.56
N GLU A 181 4.20 -3.97 10.76
CA GLU A 181 3.51 -2.75 11.16
C GLU A 181 3.10 -1.95 9.92
N HIS A 182 1.80 -1.66 9.80
CA HIS A 182 1.34 -0.80 8.71
C HIS A 182 1.98 0.59 8.85
N PRO A 183 2.43 1.24 7.76
CA PRO A 183 3.07 2.56 7.83
C PRO A 183 2.23 3.63 8.55
N MET A 184 0.90 3.56 8.46
CA MET A 184 0.00 4.45 9.21
C MET A 184 0.13 4.27 10.73
N SER A 185 0.39 3.06 11.21
CA SER A 185 0.65 2.77 12.62
C SER A 185 1.97 3.37 13.08
N LEU A 186 3.01 3.30 12.24
CA LEU A 186 4.30 3.96 12.52
C LEU A 186 4.14 5.48 12.55
N LEU A 187 3.40 6.05 11.60
CA LEU A 187 3.12 7.48 11.60
C LEU A 187 2.33 7.90 12.85
N ARG A 188 1.36 7.08 13.29
CA ARG A 188 0.62 7.28 14.54
C ARG A 188 1.58 7.30 15.74
N GLN A 189 2.50 6.33 15.84
CA GLN A 189 3.54 6.29 16.86
C GLN A 189 4.41 7.55 16.82
N ALA A 190 4.85 8.00 15.65
CA ALA A 190 5.66 9.23 15.50
C ALA A 190 4.94 10.47 16.04
N TYR A 191 3.62 10.59 15.84
CA TYR A 191 2.81 11.66 16.42
C TYR A 191 2.53 11.51 17.92
N GLY A 192 2.74 10.34 18.51
CA GLY A 192 2.42 10.07 19.91
C GLY A 192 0.93 9.99 20.22
N ILE A 193 0.12 9.59 19.23
CA ILE A 193 -1.32 9.30 19.36
C ILE A 193 -1.58 7.80 19.31
#